data_AF-A0A4Y6V6Z5-F1
#
_entry.id   AF-A0A4Y6V6Z5-F1
#
_cell.length_a   1.000
_cell.length_b   1.000
_cell.length_c   1.000
_cell.angle_alpha   90.00
_cell.angle_beta   90.00
_cell.angle_gamma   90.00
#
_symmetry.space_group_name_H-M   'P 1'
#
loop_
_entity.id
_entity.type
_entity.pdbx_description
1 polymer ?
#
loop_
_entity_poly.entity_id
_entity_poly.type
_entity_poly.pdbx_seq_one_letter_code
_entity_poly.pdbx_strand_id
1 'polypeptide(L)'
;MNYAASQYQSQSGGYLSHRETEIMALRHVNAQLIAAKTTDERHQALHYNQKLWGIFLRSLQRTDCPLGGVLKQDLLTLSSWSLKHSNEALMRPLSLQPLIDVNNDMILGLSSDSIAAAEAPLKTQTAKHPSSSTLRLALTG
;
A
#
# COMPACT_ATOMS: atom_id res chain seq x y z
N MET A 1 5.05 16.89 17.78
CA MET A 1 4.57 15.53 18.11
C MET A 1 4.62 14.69 16.83
N ASN A 2 5.50 13.69 16.75
CA ASN A 2 5.79 12.93 15.51
C ASN A 2 5.83 11.42 15.80
N TYR A 3 4.73 10.86 16.31
CA TYR A 3 4.69 9.50 16.89
C TYR A 3 3.95 8.45 16.04
N ALA A 4 3.49 8.78 14.83
CA ALA A 4 2.75 7.83 13.97
C ALA A 4 3.54 7.30 12.75
N ALA A 5 4.60 8.00 12.32
CA ALA A 5 5.35 7.62 11.11
C ALA A 5 6.38 6.49 11.35
N SER A 6 6.79 6.25 12.60
CA SER A 6 7.86 5.30 12.93
C SER A 6 7.42 3.83 13.02
N GLN A 7 6.12 3.54 13.15
CA GLN A 7 5.65 2.18 13.44
C GLN A 7 5.36 1.33 12.18
N TYR A 8 5.31 1.96 11.01
CA TYR A 8 5.17 1.23 9.74
C TYR A 8 6.51 0.77 9.14
N GLN A 9 7.63 1.22 9.70
CA GLN A 9 8.95 1.02 9.09
C GLN A 9 9.85 0.02 9.85
N SER A 10 9.38 -0.57 10.96
CA SER A 10 10.23 -1.41 11.82
C SER A 10 9.83 -2.89 11.80
N GLN A 11 9.95 -3.53 10.63
CA GLN A 11 10.21 -4.97 10.56
C GLN A 11 10.85 -5.36 9.22
N SER A 12 12.10 -4.96 9.04
CA SER A 12 12.95 -5.38 7.93
C SER A 12 13.59 -6.74 8.23
N GLY A 13 13.13 -7.78 7.52
CA GLY A 13 13.80 -9.07 7.39
C GLY A 13 13.17 -9.86 6.25
N GLY A 14 13.82 -9.91 5.07
CA GLY A 14 13.60 -10.89 3.98
C GLY A 14 12.20 -11.03 3.33
N TYR A 15 11.15 -10.40 3.84
CA TYR A 15 9.77 -10.48 3.33
C TYR A 15 9.31 -9.16 2.73
N LEU A 16 8.41 -9.22 1.74
CA LEU A 16 7.72 -8.04 1.21
C LEU A 16 7.01 -7.29 2.35
N SER A 17 7.04 -5.96 2.31
CA SER A 17 6.21 -5.15 3.18
C SER A 17 4.72 -5.47 2.97
N HIS A 18 3.89 -5.19 3.98
CA HIS A 18 2.44 -5.38 3.89
C HIS A 18 1.85 -4.69 2.64
N ARG A 19 2.32 -3.47 2.36
CA ARG A 19 1.91 -2.66 1.21
C ARG A 19 2.32 -3.26 -0.13
N GLU A 20 3.55 -3.78 -0.23
CA GLU A 20 3.99 -4.48 -1.45
C GLU A 20 3.17 -5.76 -1.68
N THR A 21 2.80 -6.46 -0.62
CA THR A 21 1.96 -7.66 -0.70
C THR A 21 0.57 -7.32 -1.24
N GLU A 22 -0.04 -6.21 -0.78
CA GLU A 22 -1.33 -5.72 -1.28
C GLU A 22 -1.27 -5.35 -2.76
N ILE A 23 -0.23 -4.62 -3.18
CA ILE A 23 0.00 -4.25 -4.59
C ILE A 23 0.16 -5.51 -5.45
N MET A 24 0.94 -6.49 -5.01
CA MET A 24 1.14 -7.74 -5.75
C MET A 24 -0.16 -8.54 -5.88
N ALA A 25 -0.98 -8.59 -4.82
CA ALA A 25 -2.27 -9.26 -4.85
C ALA A 25 -3.24 -8.58 -5.84
N LEU A 26 -3.31 -7.25 -5.84
CA LEU A 26 -4.11 -6.47 -6.80
C LEU A 26 -3.65 -6.72 -8.24
N ARG A 27 -2.34 -6.67 -8.50
CA ARG A 27 -1.77 -6.95 -9.83
C ARG A 27 -2.08 -8.37 -10.31
N HIS A 28 -1.96 -9.35 -9.42
CA HIS A 28 -2.27 -10.73 -9.74
C HIS A 28 -3.75 -10.89 -10.13
N VAL A 29 -4.67 -10.33 -9.36
CA VAL A 29 -6.10 -10.37 -9.67
C VAL A 29 -6.41 -9.66 -10.98
N ASN A 30 -5.82 -8.48 -11.25
CA ASN A 30 -5.99 -7.79 -12.52
C ASN A 30 -5.51 -8.61 -13.71
N ALA A 31 -4.37 -9.29 -13.59
CA ALA A 31 -3.89 -10.19 -14.64
C ALA A 31 -4.89 -11.31 -14.94
N GLN A 32 -5.53 -11.89 -13.93
CA GLN A 32 -6.57 -12.91 -14.12
C GLN A 32 -7.84 -12.34 -14.77
N LEU A 33 -8.30 -11.16 -14.33
CA LEU A 33 -9.48 -10.50 -14.90
C LEU A 33 -9.27 -10.15 -16.38
N ILE A 34 -8.07 -9.71 -16.77
CA ILE A 34 -7.71 -9.37 -18.15
C ILE A 34 -7.56 -10.62 -19.02
N ALA A 35 -6.95 -11.68 -18.48
CA ALA A 35 -6.62 -12.88 -19.24
C ALA A 35 -7.82 -13.82 -19.45
N ALA A 36 -8.89 -13.69 -18.66
CA ALA A 36 -10.06 -14.55 -18.72
C ALA A 36 -10.78 -14.47 -20.07
N LYS A 37 -10.86 -15.61 -20.78
CA LYS A 37 -11.52 -15.75 -22.08
C LYS A 37 -12.68 -16.74 -22.05
N THR A 38 -12.60 -17.72 -21.16
CA THR A 38 -13.67 -18.72 -20.95
C THR A 38 -14.56 -18.35 -19.78
N THR A 39 -15.75 -18.95 -19.70
CA THR A 39 -16.66 -18.79 -18.56
C THR A 39 -16.02 -19.23 -17.25
N ASP A 40 -15.27 -20.33 -17.25
CA ASP A 40 -14.62 -20.85 -16.04
C ASP A 40 -13.49 -19.95 -15.56
N GLU A 41 -12.63 -19.47 -16.48
CA GLU A 41 -11.59 -18.49 -16.15
C GLU A 41 -12.19 -17.19 -15.61
N ARG A 42 -13.30 -16.73 -16.19
CA ARG A 42 -14.03 -15.55 -15.73
C ARG A 42 -14.55 -15.76 -14.31
N HIS A 43 -15.21 -16.88 -14.03
CA HIS A 43 -15.70 -17.19 -12.69
C HIS A 43 -14.55 -17.25 -11.68
N GLN A 44 -13.43 -17.88 -12.05
CA GLN A 44 -12.26 -17.96 -11.19
C GLN A 44 -11.66 -16.58 -10.90
N ALA A 45 -11.52 -15.73 -11.91
CA ALA A 45 -11.00 -14.37 -11.75
C ALA A 45 -11.91 -13.51 -10.86
N LEU A 46 -13.23 -13.61 -11.03
CA LEU A 46 -14.22 -12.95 -10.18
C LEU A 46 -14.16 -13.44 -8.73
N HIS A 47 -14.00 -14.75 -8.51
CA HIS A 47 -13.81 -15.30 -7.16
C HIS A 47 -12.53 -14.79 -6.50
N TYR A 48 -11.43 -14.67 -7.24
CA TYR A 48 -10.20 -14.07 -6.71
C TYR A 48 -10.40 -12.59 -6.34
N ASN A 49 -11.10 -11.82 -7.18
CA ASN A 49 -11.43 -10.44 -6.87
C ASN A 49 -12.29 -10.33 -5.60
N GLN A 50 -13.31 -11.18 -5.46
CA GLN A 50 -14.13 -11.24 -4.24
C GLN A 50 -13.31 -11.58 -3.00
N LYS A 51 -12.41 -12.55 -3.10
CA LYS A 51 -11.54 -12.94 -1.98
C LYS A 51 -10.64 -11.79 -1.55
N LEU A 52 -10.02 -11.10 -2.50
CA LEU A 52 -9.15 -9.95 -2.24
C LEU A 52 -9.93 -8.84 -1.52
N TRP A 53 -11.04 -8.39 -2.09
CA TRP A 53 -11.84 -7.32 -1.50
C TRP A 53 -12.51 -7.72 -0.17
N GLY A 54 -12.81 -9.00 0.02
CA GLY A 54 -13.26 -9.53 1.30
C GLY A 54 -12.19 -9.46 2.40
N ILE A 55 -10.90 -9.61 2.04
CA ILE A 55 -9.78 -9.41 2.98
C ILE A 55 -9.69 -7.93 3.38
N PHE A 56 -9.70 -7.02 2.40
CA PHE A 56 -9.68 -5.58 2.66
C PHE A 56 -10.84 -5.13 3.55
N LEU A 57 -12.07 -5.57 3.24
CA LEU A 57 -13.25 -5.25 4.04
C LEU A 57 -13.07 -5.67 5.51
N ARG A 58 -12.62 -6.90 5.75
CA ARG A 58 -12.39 -7.40 7.12
C ARG A 58 -11.31 -6.59 7.84
N SER A 59 -10.21 -6.26 7.17
CA SER A 59 -9.13 -5.43 7.75
C SER A 59 -9.62 -4.03 8.12
N LEU A 60 -10.43 -3.40 7.27
CA LEU A 60 -11.00 -2.08 7.50
C LEU A 60 -12.00 -2.09 8.66
N GLN A 61 -12.80 -3.15 8.81
CA GLN A 61 -13.80 -3.27 9.86
C GLN A 61 -13.23 -3.50 11.26
N ARG A 62 -11.93 -3.80 11.38
CA ARG A 62 -11.30 -3.94 12.70
C ARG A 62 -11.42 -2.67 13.52
N THR A 63 -11.60 -2.83 14.83
CA THR A 63 -11.69 -1.73 15.79
C THR A 63 -10.38 -0.97 15.94
N ASP A 64 -9.25 -1.65 15.73
CA ASP A 64 -7.89 -1.11 15.77
C ASP A 64 -7.37 -0.64 14.40
N CYS A 65 -8.26 -0.46 13.41
CA CYS A 65 -7.87 0.03 12.09
C CYS A 65 -7.26 1.45 12.22
N PRO A 66 -6.01 1.66 11.77
CA PRO A 66 -5.26 2.90 11.98
C PRO A 66 -5.65 4.03 11.00
N LEU A 67 -6.55 3.76 10.05
CA LEU A 67 -6.97 4.75 9.07
C LEU A 67 -7.93 5.78 9.66
N GLY A 68 -7.80 7.04 9.22
CA GLY A 68 -8.73 8.10 9.59
C GLY A 68 -10.16 7.80 9.12
N GLY A 69 -11.15 8.32 9.85
CA GLY A 69 -12.57 7.96 9.66
C GLY A 69 -13.08 8.12 8.23
N VAL A 70 -12.72 9.22 7.54
CA VAL A 70 -13.12 9.48 6.15
C VAL A 70 -12.54 8.42 5.21
N LEU A 71 -11.21 8.27 5.18
CA LEU A 71 -10.54 7.29 4.32
C LEU A 71 -11.01 5.85 4.59
N LYS A 72 -11.20 5.49 5.86
CA LYS A 72 -11.76 4.19 6.25
C LYS A 72 -13.16 4.00 5.66
N GLN A 73 -14.03 5.00 5.76
CA GLN A 73 -15.40 4.92 5.24
C GLN A 73 -15.45 4.82 3.72
N ASP A 74 -14.60 5.57 3.03
CA ASP A 74 -14.49 5.52 1.57
C ASP A 74 -14.04 4.14 1.09
N LEU A 75 -13.02 3.56 1.74
CA LEU A 75 -12.53 2.22 1.42
C LEU A 75 -13.54 1.12 1.77
N LEU A 76 -14.33 1.28 2.84
CA LEU A 76 -15.43 0.36 3.16
C LEU A 76 -16.52 0.38 2.08
N THR A 77 -16.84 1.58 1.58
CA THR A 77 -17.81 1.77 0.51
C THR A 77 -17.30 1.14 -0.78
N LEU A 78 -16.05 1.39 -1.14
CA LEU A 78 -15.40 0.82 -2.33
C LEU A 78 -15.33 -0.72 -2.26
N SER A 79 -14.96 -1.26 -1.09
CA SER A 79 -14.92 -2.71 -0.88
C SER A 79 -16.29 -3.35 -1.07
N SER A 80 -17.33 -2.72 -0.54
CA SER A 80 -18.71 -3.19 -0.67
C SER A 80 -19.19 -3.14 -2.13
N TRP A 81 -18.85 -2.06 -2.85
CA TRP A 81 -19.15 -1.93 -4.27
C TRP A 81 -18.45 -3.02 -5.10
N SER A 82 -17.15 -3.25 -4.89
CA SER A 82 -16.38 -4.25 -5.66
C SER A 82 -16.92 -5.66 -5.46
N LEU A 83 -17.26 -6.02 -4.21
CA LEU A 83 -17.88 -7.31 -3.88
C LEU A 83 -19.25 -7.48 -4.57
N LYS A 84 -20.10 -6.44 -4.52
CA LYS A 84 -21.41 -6.46 -5.17
C LYS A 84 -21.27 -6.58 -6.69
N HIS A 85 -20.42 -5.76 -7.31
CA HIS A 85 -20.21 -5.78 -8.76
C HIS A 85 -19.64 -7.13 -9.22
N SER A 86 -18.73 -7.73 -8.46
CA SER A 86 -18.21 -9.07 -8.76
C SER A 86 -19.31 -10.13 -8.73
N ASN A 87 -20.23 -10.08 -7.75
CA ASN A 87 -21.39 -10.97 -7.69
C ASN A 87 -22.32 -10.79 -8.90
N GLU A 88 -22.60 -9.54 -9.27
CA GLU A 88 -23.43 -9.25 -10.46
C GLU A 88 -22.77 -9.76 -11.75
N ALA A 89 -21.45 -9.62 -11.86
CA ALA A 89 -20.66 -10.09 -13.00
C ALA A 89 -20.50 -11.62 -13.08
N LEU A 90 -20.75 -12.36 -11.99
CA LEU A 90 -20.87 -13.82 -12.00
C LEU A 90 -22.21 -14.25 -12.60
N MET A 91 -23.29 -13.51 -12.30
CA MET A 91 -24.65 -13.85 -12.75
C MET A 91 -24.95 -13.34 -14.16
N ARG A 92 -24.22 -12.34 -14.63
CA ARG A 92 -24.48 -11.63 -15.88
C ARG A 92 -23.18 -11.34 -16.63
N PRO A 93 -23.19 -11.30 -17.97
CA PRO A 93 -22.00 -11.01 -18.78
C PRO A 93 -21.64 -9.52 -18.77
N LEU A 94 -21.39 -8.95 -17.58
CA LEU A 94 -20.93 -7.58 -17.42
C LEU A 94 -19.47 -7.43 -17.84
N SER A 95 -19.08 -6.23 -18.28
CA SER A 95 -17.67 -5.91 -18.47
C SER A 95 -16.90 -6.06 -17.15
N LEU A 96 -15.69 -6.63 -17.20
CA LEU A 96 -14.80 -6.71 -16.04
C LEU A 96 -13.95 -5.44 -15.86
N GLN A 97 -14.00 -4.52 -16.83
CA GLN A 97 -13.20 -3.29 -16.84
C GLN A 97 -13.36 -2.45 -15.57
N PRO A 98 -14.57 -2.24 -15.01
CA PRO A 98 -14.72 -1.44 -13.78
C PRO A 98 -13.95 -2.02 -12.57
N LEU A 99 -13.84 -3.35 -12.47
CA LEU A 99 -13.04 -3.99 -11.41
C LEU A 99 -11.54 -3.79 -11.64
N ILE A 100 -11.10 -3.89 -12.89
CA ILE A 100 -9.71 -3.68 -13.30
C ILE A 100 -9.27 -2.25 -13.00
N ASP A 101 -10.11 -1.28 -13.35
CA ASP A 101 -9.85 0.16 -13.14
C ASP A 101 -9.71 0.48 -11.66
N VAL A 102 -10.67 0.05 -10.84
CA VAL A 102 -10.60 0.26 -9.38
C VAL A 102 -9.36 -0.39 -8.76
N ASN A 103 -9.01 -1.61 -9.20
CA ASN A 103 -7.80 -2.26 -8.73
C ASN A 103 -6.51 -1.51 -9.16
N ASN A 104 -6.50 -0.92 -10.36
CA ASN A 104 -5.38 -0.09 -10.83
C ASN A 104 -5.28 1.21 -10.02
N ASP A 105 -6.40 1.88 -9.73
CA ASP A 105 -6.42 3.07 -8.88
C ASP A 105 -5.90 2.77 -7.47
N MET A 106 -6.28 1.62 -6.90
CA MET A 106 -5.72 1.15 -5.63
C MET A 106 -4.21 0.90 -5.71
N ILE A 107 -3.72 0.27 -6.79
CA ILE A 107 -2.28 0.08 -7.00
C ILE A 107 -1.57 1.43 -7.07
N LEU A 108 -2.12 2.41 -7.80
CA LEU A 108 -1.55 3.75 -7.91
C LEU A 108 -1.48 4.44 -6.55
N GLY A 109 -2.59 4.50 -5.82
CA GLY A 109 -2.64 5.09 -4.49
C GLY A 109 -1.66 4.41 -3.51
N LEU A 110 -1.58 3.08 -3.54
CA LEU A 110 -0.66 2.34 -2.69
C LEU A 110 0.82 2.58 -3.07
N SER A 111 1.10 2.81 -4.35
CA SER A 111 2.46 3.06 -4.87
C SER A 111 2.92 4.50 -4.61
N SER A 112 2.04 5.49 -4.66
CA SER A 112 2.37 6.89 -4.38
C SER A 112 2.85 7.13 -2.95
N ASP A 113 2.24 6.46 -1.97
CA ASP A 113 2.72 6.49 -0.58
C ASP A 113 4.10 5.84 -0.42
N SER A 114 4.45 4.87 -1.28
CA SER A 114 5.77 4.23 -1.27
C SER A 114 6.88 5.18 -1.76
N ILE A 115 6.56 6.10 -2.68
CA ILE A 115 7.49 7.10 -3.20
C ILE A 115 7.69 8.22 -2.17
N ALA A 116 6.61 8.68 -1.52
CA ALA A 116 6.71 9.68 -0.45
C ALA A 116 7.53 9.21 0.76
N ALA A 117 7.57 7.90 1.03
CA ALA A 117 8.44 7.31 2.05
C ALA A 117 9.93 7.22 1.62
N ALA A 118 10.22 7.23 0.32
CA ALA A 118 11.59 7.17 -0.23
C ALA A 118 12.24 8.57 -0.38
N GLU A 119 11.46 9.64 -0.43
CA GLU A 119 11.93 11.03 -0.61
C GLU A 119 12.00 11.85 0.71
N ALA A 120 12.14 11.21 1.87
CA ALA A 120 12.47 11.96 3.09
C ALA A 120 13.92 12.50 2.99
N PRO A 121 14.16 13.82 3.11
CA PRO A 121 15.47 14.40 2.85
C PRO A 121 16.49 13.93 3.89
N LEU A 122 17.66 13.51 3.40
CA LEU A 122 18.91 13.37 4.15
C LEU A 122 19.15 14.65 4.97
N LYS A 123 18.70 14.66 6.22
CA LYS A 123 19.11 15.68 7.18
C LYS A 123 20.58 15.42 7.50
N THR A 124 21.40 16.30 6.93
CA THR A 124 22.81 16.55 7.16
C THR A 124 23.30 15.99 8.50
N GLN A 125 24.09 14.92 8.44
CA GLN A 125 24.96 14.54 9.55
C GLN A 125 25.94 15.70 9.77
N THR A 126 25.69 16.52 10.78
CA THR A 126 26.73 17.36 11.37
C THR A 126 27.74 16.44 12.04
N ALA A 127 28.77 16.07 11.27
CA ALA A 127 29.97 15.43 11.79
C ALA A 127 30.64 16.37 12.80
N LYS A 128 30.49 16.06 14.08
CA LYS A 128 31.28 16.68 15.14
C LYS A 128 32.64 15.97 15.17
N HIS A 129 33.61 16.50 14.43
CA HIS A 129 35.02 16.16 14.63
C HIS A 129 35.50 16.68 15.99
N PRO A 130 36.22 15.89 16.79
CA PRO A 130 37.21 16.42 17.71
C PRO A 130 38.60 16.26 17.05
N SER A 131 39.16 17.35 16.50
CA SER A 131 40.59 17.40 16.21
C SER A 131 41.30 18.13 17.34
N SER A 132 42.07 17.36 18.09
CA SER A 132 43.09 17.86 19.02
C SER A 132 44.20 18.61 18.29
N SER A 133 44.87 19.46 19.06
CA SER A 133 46.25 19.95 18.90
C SER A 133 46.47 21.20 18.04
N THR A 134 46.74 22.33 18.71
CA THR A 134 47.90 23.20 18.40
C THR A 134 48.24 24.01 19.64
N LEU A 135 49.32 23.62 20.31
CA LEU A 135 50.01 24.44 21.31
C LEU A 135 51.17 25.12 20.57
N ARG A 136 51.04 26.42 20.30
CA ARG A 136 52.14 27.27 19.80
C ARG A 136 52.28 28.50 20.69
N LEU A 137 53.42 28.50 21.39
CA LEU A 137 54.22 29.61 21.89
C LEU A 137 53.68 31.04 21.65
N ALA A 138 53.51 31.79 22.74
CA ALA A 138 53.58 33.24 22.75
C ALA A 138 54.75 33.66 23.64
N LEU A 139 55.73 34.32 23.02
CA LEU A 139 56.80 35.09 23.65
C LEU A 139 56.39 36.56 23.54
N THR A 140 56.29 37.30 24.64
CA THR A 140 56.58 38.75 24.80
C THR A 140 56.01 39.27 26.12
N GLY A 141 56.88 39.89 26.93
CA GLY A 141 56.59 40.48 28.23
C GLY A 141 57.73 40.26 29.20
#